data_AF-A0A0G1DGS6-F1
#
_entry.id   AF-A0A0G1DGS6-F1
#
_cell.length_a   1.000
_cell.length_b   1.000
_cell.length_c   1.000
_cell.angle_alpha   90.00
_cell.angle_beta   90.00
_cell.angle_gamma   90.00
#
_symmetry.space_group_name_H-M   'P 1'
#
loop_
_entity.id
_entity.type
_entity.pdbx_description
1 polymer ?
#
loop_
_entity_poly.entity_id
_entity_poly.type
_entity_poly.pdbx_seq_one_letter_code
_entity_poly.pdbx_strand_id
1 'polypeptide(L)'
;MRFSNILSLIRTSSELALLSTELGDLRDEDFQGTKKSDVRMETREAVRKDFEASKLEKDQFFSELEAILDGMPELVLEVSIQPGEGLIEKIYEWLLGNMENKVIVNFVIKPELIGGATISFQGKFGDYSLCSVLTNEGF
;
A
#
# COMPACT_ATOMS: atom_id res chain seq x y z
N MET A 1 15.53 -8.29 0.69
CA MET A 1 14.95 -7.19 1.47
C MET A 1 14.45 -7.77 2.78
N ARG A 2 14.68 -7.12 3.92
CA ARG A 2 14.10 -7.56 5.21
C ARG A 2 12.58 -7.36 5.11
N PHE A 3 11.78 -8.27 5.66
CA PHE A 3 10.30 -8.26 5.58
C PHE A 3 9.70 -8.40 4.15
N SER A 4 10.39 -9.08 3.23
CA SER A 4 9.94 -9.14 1.83
C SER A 4 8.57 -9.78 1.65
N ASN A 5 8.21 -10.78 2.48
CA ASN A 5 6.93 -11.45 2.34
C ASN A 5 5.78 -10.52 2.77
N ILE A 6 5.93 -9.82 3.90
CA ILE A 6 4.93 -8.88 4.39
C ILE A 6 4.79 -7.71 3.41
N LEU A 7 5.91 -7.12 2.99
CA LEU A 7 5.89 -6.01 2.06
C LEU A 7 5.24 -6.40 0.72
N SER A 8 5.33 -7.65 0.27
CA SER A 8 4.67 -8.06 -0.99
C SER A 8 3.14 -7.95 -0.97
N LEU A 9 2.52 -7.92 0.21
CA LEU A 9 1.07 -7.83 0.37
C LEU A 9 0.53 -6.40 0.24
N ILE A 10 1.40 -5.40 0.11
CA ILE A 10 1.02 -3.98 0.18
C ILE A 10 1.25 -3.33 -1.18
N ARG A 11 0.17 -2.94 -1.85
CA ARG A 11 0.19 -2.15 -3.08
C ARG A 11 -0.49 -0.79 -2.86
N THR A 12 -1.48 -0.76 -1.99
CA THR A 12 -2.32 0.40 -1.72
C THR A 12 -2.32 0.81 -0.25
N SER A 13 -2.67 2.07 0.02
CA SER A 13 -2.82 2.59 1.39
C SER A 13 -3.93 1.86 2.16
N SER A 14 -4.97 1.38 1.47
CA SER A 14 -6.03 0.56 2.07
C SER A 14 -5.51 -0.80 2.55
N GLU A 15 -4.67 -1.46 1.74
CA GLU A 15 -4.03 -2.72 2.14
C GLU A 15 -3.04 -2.52 3.30
N LEU A 16 -2.33 -1.39 3.31
CA LEU A 16 -1.45 -1.00 4.42
C LEU A 16 -2.24 -0.84 5.73
N ALA A 17 -3.38 -0.13 5.69
CA ALA A 17 -4.22 0.08 6.87
C ALA A 17 -4.79 -1.23 7.41
N LEU A 18 -5.24 -2.11 6.52
CA LEU A 18 -5.72 -3.45 6.86
C LEU A 18 -4.60 -4.27 7.52
N LEU A 19 -3.42 -4.31 6.88
CA LEU A 19 -2.27 -5.04 7.40
C LEU A 19 -1.82 -4.49 8.77
N SER A 20 -1.80 -3.18 8.95
CA SER A 20 -1.40 -2.56 10.23
C SER A 20 -2.35 -2.96 11.37
N THR A 21 -3.64 -3.05 11.07
CA THR A 21 -4.65 -3.54 12.03
C THR A 21 -4.38 -5.01 12.38
N GLU A 22 -4.15 -5.85 11.36
CA GLU A 22 -3.83 -7.27 11.54
C GLU A 22 -2.53 -7.50 12.33
N LEU A 23 -1.52 -6.66 12.11
CA LEU A 23 -0.26 -6.73 12.84
C LEU A 23 -0.43 -6.35 14.32
N GLY A 24 -1.31 -5.40 14.62
CA GLY A 24 -1.70 -5.09 16.01
C GLY A 24 -2.29 -6.31 16.72
N ASP A 25 -3.23 -7.00 16.07
CA ASP A 25 -3.83 -8.22 16.60
C ASP A 25 -2.80 -9.34 16.79
N LEU A 26 -1.87 -9.50 15.83
CA LEU A 26 -0.80 -10.51 15.90
C LEU A 26 0.30 -10.18 16.92
N ARG A 27 0.51 -8.91 17.26
CA ARG A 27 1.47 -8.51 18.28
C ARG A 27 0.95 -8.89 19.67
N ASP A 28 -0.34 -8.68 19.90
CA ASP A 28 -1.02 -8.93 21.18
C ASP A 28 -1.30 -10.43 21.41
N GLU A 29 -1.39 -11.23 20.33
CA GLU A 29 -1.47 -12.69 20.41
C GLU A 29 -0.06 -13.30 20.38
N ASP A 30 0.24 -14.26 21.26
CA ASP A 30 1.33 -15.19 20.96
C ASP A 30 0.90 -15.99 19.74
N PHE A 31 1.77 -16.13 18.75
CA PHE A 31 1.53 -16.79 17.45
C PHE A 31 0.88 -18.20 17.53
N GLN A 32 0.70 -18.74 18.75
CA GLN A 32 -0.10 -19.89 19.13
C GLN A 32 -1.55 -19.45 19.43
N GLY A 33 -2.29 -19.19 18.36
CA GLY A 33 -3.63 -18.59 18.39
C GLY A 33 -4.65 -19.28 19.31
N THR A 34 -5.39 -18.44 20.04
CA THR A 34 -6.63 -18.81 20.74
C THR A 34 -7.75 -17.78 20.57
N LYS A 35 -7.46 -16.59 20.01
CA LYS A 35 -8.48 -15.61 19.66
C LYS A 35 -8.87 -15.77 18.20
N LYS A 36 -10.15 -15.56 17.95
CA LYS A 36 -10.77 -15.58 16.63
C LYS A 36 -10.41 -14.27 15.91
N SER A 37 -9.12 -14.01 15.70
CA SER A 37 -8.67 -12.83 14.99
C SER A 37 -8.96 -13.01 13.51
N ASP A 38 -9.64 -12.03 12.90
CA ASP A 38 -10.00 -11.96 11.47
C ASP A 38 -8.76 -11.64 10.59
N VAL A 39 -7.58 -12.06 11.04
CA VAL A 39 -6.32 -11.89 10.33
C VAL A 39 -6.29 -12.86 9.15
N ARG A 40 -6.04 -12.32 7.95
CA ARG A 40 -5.93 -13.12 6.73
C ARG A 40 -4.82 -14.16 6.84
N MET A 41 -5.05 -15.32 6.22
CA MET A 41 -4.08 -16.41 6.21
C MET A 41 -2.74 -15.99 5.59
N GLU A 42 -2.80 -15.22 4.49
CA GLU A 42 -1.62 -14.66 3.82
C GLU A 42 -0.78 -13.78 4.74
N THR A 43 -1.41 -12.93 5.57
CA THR A 43 -0.74 -12.07 6.55
C THR A 43 -0.03 -12.93 7.60
N ARG A 44 -0.71 -13.94 8.16
CA ARG A 44 -0.09 -14.85 9.14
C ARG A 44 1.11 -15.58 8.57
N GLU A 45 0.98 -16.10 7.34
CA GLU A 45 2.06 -16.82 6.68
C GLU A 45 3.26 -15.92 6.36
N ALA A 46 2.99 -14.71 5.86
CA ALA A 46 4.03 -13.72 5.57
C ALA A 46 4.77 -13.30 6.84
N VAL A 47 4.03 -12.97 7.90
CA VAL A 47 4.60 -12.61 9.21
C VAL A 47 5.43 -13.75 9.78
N ARG A 48 4.93 -14.99 9.75
CA ARG A 48 5.68 -16.15 10.23
C ARG A 48 7.00 -16.32 9.49
N LYS A 49 6.97 -16.29 8.15
CA LYS A 49 8.17 -16.44 7.32
C LYS A 49 9.21 -15.35 7.59
N ASP A 50 8.77 -14.10 7.66
CA ASP A 50 9.67 -12.98 7.90
C ASP A 50 10.18 -12.95 9.34
N PHE A 51 9.36 -13.34 10.32
CA PHE A 51 9.75 -13.46 11.73
C PHE A 51 10.83 -14.53 11.91
N GLU A 52 10.59 -15.75 11.41
CA GLU A 52 11.54 -16.86 11.44
C GLU A 52 12.87 -16.50 10.75
N ALA A 53 12.82 -15.77 9.64
CA ALA A 53 14.01 -15.32 8.92
C ALA A 53 14.77 -14.21 9.66
N SER A 54 14.08 -13.36 10.42
CA SER A 54 14.66 -12.19 11.09
C SER A 54 15.55 -12.54 12.30
N LYS A 55 15.25 -13.65 12.99
CA LYS A 55 15.88 -14.05 14.27
C LYS A 55 15.82 -12.96 15.36
N LEU A 56 14.81 -12.10 15.32
CA LEU A 56 14.60 -11.04 16.30
C LEU A 56 13.69 -11.51 17.42
N GLU A 57 13.77 -10.81 18.55
CA GLU A 57 12.73 -10.86 19.57
C GLU A 57 11.42 -10.25 19.02
N LYS A 58 10.28 -10.74 19.52
CA LYS A 58 8.93 -10.38 19.06
C LYS A 58 8.73 -8.86 19.00
N ASP A 59 8.97 -8.16 20.11
CA ASP A 59 8.74 -6.72 20.19
C ASP A 59 9.64 -5.92 19.25
N GLN A 60 10.89 -6.36 19.09
CA GLN A 60 11.83 -5.73 18.15
C GLN A 60 11.39 -5.94 16.71
N PHE A 61 10.91 -7.14 16.36
CA PHE A 61 10.38 -7.44 15.04
C PHE A 61 9.21 -6.52 14.66
N PHE A 62 8.21 -6.41 15.53
CA PHE A 62 7.04 -5.56 15.27
C PHE A 62 7.42 -4.08 15.25
N SER A 63 8.28 -3.62 16.16
CA SER A 63 8.72 -2.21 16.18
C SER A 63 9.48 -1.82 14.92
N GLU A 64 10.37 -2.69 14.42
CA GLU A 64 11.10 -2.44 13.17
C GLU A 64 10.19 -2.50 11.95
N LEU A 65 9.21 -3.40 11.94
CA LEU A 65 8.23 -3.50 10.87
C LEU A 65 7.33 -2.25 10.83
N GLU A 66 6.78 -1.83 11.97
CA GLU A 66 5.97 -0.61 12.10
C GLU A 66 6.73 0.62 11.57
N ALA A 67 8.00 0.78 11.95
CA ALA A 67 8.83 1.88 11.46
C ALA A 67 9.02 1.87 9.93
N ILE A 68 9.12 0.68 9.31
CA ILE A 68 9.20 0.56 7.85
C ILE A 68 7.86 0.91 7.21
N LEU A 69 6.76 0.44 7.78
CA LEU A 69 5.41 0.68 7.28
C LEU A 69 5.06 2.17 7.31
N ASP A 70 5.38 2.87 8.40
CA ASP A 70 5.16 4.31 8.56
C ASP A 70 6.04 5.16 7.63
N GLY A 71 7.22 4.65 7.28
CA GLY A 71 8.18 5.33 6.40
C GLY A 71 7.92 5.16 4.91
N MET A 72 6.90 4.40 4.50
CA MET A 72 6.68 4.11 3.08
C MET A 72 6.23 5.35 2.31
N PRO A 73 6.89 5.68 1.18
CA PRO A 73 6.48 6.79 0.35
C PRO A 73 5.12 6.50 -0.30
N GLU A 74 4.21 7.46 -0.19
CA GLU A 74 2.86 7.38 -0.75
C GLU A 74 2.74 8.18 -2.05
N LEU A 75 2.12 7.58 -3.06
CA LEU A 75 1.72 8.20 -4.31
C LEU A 75 0.20 8.34 -4.33
N VAL A 76 -0.29 9.56 -4.44
CA VAL A 76 -1.73 9.85 -4.48
C VAL A 76 -2.19 9.90 -5.93
N LEU A 77 -3.15 9.05 -6.26
CA LEU A 77 -3.87 9.07 -7.54
C LEU A 77 -5.30 9.48 -7.30
N GLU A 78 -5.68 10.66 -7.79
CA GLU A 78 -7.07 11.08 -7.77
C GLU A 78 -7.72 10.65 -9.07
N VAL A 79 -8.77 9.84 -8.96
CA VAL A 79 -9.44 9.19 -10.09
C VAL A 79 -10.95 9.39 -10.01
N SER A 80 -11.62 9.36 -11.17
CA SER A 80 -13.07 9.55 -11.25
C SER A 80 -13.88 8.34 -10.78
N ILE A 81 -13.28 7.15 -10.77
CA ILE A 81 -13.92 5.88 -10.43
C ILE A 81 -13.01 5.02 -9.58
N GLN A 82 -13.60 4.12 -8.79
CA GLN A 82 -12.85 3.13 -8.04
C GLN A 82 -12.09 2.21 -9.02
N PRO A 83 -10.75 2.11 -8.92
CA PRO A 83 -9.99 1.18 -9.73
C PRO A 83 -10.36 -0.25 -9.34
N GLY A 84 -10.60 -1.09 -10.35
CA GLY A 84 -10.69 -2.54 -10.15
C GLY A 84 -9.31 -3.16 -9.98
N GLU A 85 -9.28 -4.41 -9.49
CA GLU A 85 -8.04 -5.13 -9.17
C GLU A 85 -7.03 -5.17 -10.34
N GLY A 86 -7.51 -5.43 -11.56
CA GLY A 86 -6.63 -5.47 -12.73
C GLY A 86 -6.00 -4.12 -13.11
N LEU A 87 -6.58 -3.00 -12.69
CA LEU A 87 -5.98 -1.68 -12.88
C LEU A 87 -4.96 -1.40 -11.77
N ILE A 88 -5.27 -1.76 -10.53
CA ILE A 88 -4.34 -1.66 -9.39
C ILE A 88 -3.06 -2.44 -9.70
N GLU A 89 -3.19 -3.67 -10.19
CA GLU A 89 -2.03 -4.52 -10.53
C GLU A 89 -1.14 -3.86 -11.60
N LYS A 90 -1.73 -3.35 -12.69
CA LYS A 90 -0.97 -2.67 -13.75
C LYS A 90 -0.23 -1.42 -13.24
N ILE A 91 -0.88 -0.64 -12.37
CA ILE A 91 -0.25 0.55 -11.77
C ILE A 91 0.91 0.13 -10.88
N TYR A 92 0.71 -0.92 -10.07
CA TYR A 92 1.73 -1.46 -9.19
C TYR A 92 2.94 -2.02 -9.96
N GLU A 93 2.72 -2.82 -11.00
CA GLU A 93 3.77 -3.31 -11.89
C GLU A 93 4.55 -2.16 -12.55
N TRP A 94 3.84 -1.12 -13.01
CA TRP A 94 4.46 0.07 -13.56
C TRP A 94 5.33 0.78 -12.51
N LEU A 95 4.85 0.93 -11.29
CA LEU A 95 5.64 1.53 -10.20
C LEU A 95 6.89 0.73 -9.88
N LEU A 96 6.79 -0.61 -9.79
CA LEU A 96 7.94 -1.48 -9.55
C LEU A 96 9.01 -1.37 -10.66
N GLY A 97 8.59 -1.14 -11.90
CA GLY A 97 9.51 -0.97 -13.03
C GLY A 97 10.16 0.41 -13.11
N ASN A 98 9.56 1.43 -12.50
CA ASN A 98 9.97 2.84 -12.67
C ASN A 98 10.50 3.49 -11.39
N MET A 99 10.27 2.91 -10.21
CA MET A 99 10.69 3.44 -8.92
C MET A 99 11.73 2.52 -8.26
N GLU A 100 12.79 3.11 -7.74
CA GLU A 100 13.85 2.36 -7.03
C GLU A 100 13.38 1.83 -5.67
N ASN A 101 12.39 2.49 -5.07
CA ASN A 101 11.85 2.14 -3.76
C ASN A 101 10.40 1.69 -3.88
N LYS A 102 9.97 0.83 -2.94
CA LYS A 102 8.57 0.44 -2.81
C LYS A 102 7.74 1.68 -2.48
N VAL A 103 6.73 1.94 -3.30
CA VAL A 103 5.77 3.05 -3.15
C VAL A 103 4.38 2.45 -2.98
N ILE A 104 3.60 3.00 -2.06
CA ILE A 104 2.19 2.65 -1.88
C ILE A 104 1.31 3.62 -2.67
N VAL A 105 0.21 3.12 -3.23
CA VAL A 105 -0.74 3.93 -4.00
C VAL A 105 -1.98 4.26 -3.17
N ASN A 106 -2.27 5.55 -3.04
CA ASN A 106 -3.47 6.05 -2.41
C ASN A 106 -4.47 6.52 -3.49
N PHE A 107 -5.56 5.78 -3.66
CA PHE A 107 -6.61 6.14 -4.60
C PHE A 107 -7.64 7.03 -3.94
N VAL A 108 -7.74 8.28 -4.41
CA VAL A 108 -8.73 9.25 -3.95
C VAL A 108 -9.81 9.39 -5.01
N ILE A 109 -11.06 9.11 -4.66
CA ILE A 109 -12.17 9.22 -5.62
C ILE A 109 -12.63 10.67 -5.68
N LYS A 110 -12.50 11.28 -6.86
CA LYS A 110 -12.99 12.63 -7.18
C LYS A 110 -14.01 12.56 -8.31
N PRO A 111 -15.31 12.47 -7.99
CA PRO A 111 -16.37 12.43 -9.00
C PRO A 111 -16.40 13.67 -9.90
N GLU A 112 -15.82 14.80 -9.47
CA GLU A 112 -15.67 16.00 -10.32
C GLU A 112 -14.74 15.78 -11.52
N LEU A 113 -13.88 14.76 -11.50
CA LEU A 113 -13.07 14.39 -12.65
C LEU A 113 -13.98 13.67 -13.66
N ILE A 114 -14.16 14.26 -14.84
CA ILE A 114 -14.93 13.64 -15.93
C ILE A 114 -14.18 12.43 -16.52
N GLY A 115 -12.84 12.45 -16.42
CA GLY A 115 -11.94 11.38 -16.83
C GLY A 115 -10.47 11.74 -16.61
N GLY A 116 -9.58 10.78 -16.80
CA GLY A 116 -8.15 10.93 -16.51
C GLY A 116 -7.84 10.79 -15.02
N ALA A 117 -6.65 11.24 -14.61
CA ALA A 117 -6.22 11.19 -13.21
C ALA A 117 -5.29 12.36 -12.88
N THR A 118 -5.27 12.78 -11.63
CA THR A 118 -4.20 13.64 -11.09
C THR A 118 -3.26 12.77 -10.27
N ILE A 119 -1.97 13.09 -10.32
CA ILE A 119 -0.91 12.36 -9.64
C ILE A 119 -0.17 13.33 -8.72
N SER A 120 -0.04 12.96 -7.46
CA SER A 120 0.81 13.67 -6.50
C SER A 120 1.80 12.70 -5.85
N PHE A 121 3.08 13.04 -5.89
CA PHE A 121 4.14 12.24 -5.27
C PHE A 121 5.27 13.16 -4.79
N GLN A 122 5.62 13.06 -3.49
CA GLN A 122 6.70 13.83 -2.87
C GLN A 122 6.65 15.35 -3.18
N GLY A 123 5.45 15.93 -3.14
CA GLY A 123 5.24 17.37 -3.41
C GLY A 123 5.28 17.76 -4.89
N LYS A 124 5.49 16.81 -5.81
CA LYS A 124 5.31 17.01 -7.25
C LYS A 124 3.89 16.66 -7.63
N PHE A 125 3.27 17.53 -8.43
CA PHE A 125 1.90 17.37 -8.91
C PHE A 125 1.89 17.32 -10.44
N GLY A 126 1.11 16.40 -11.00
CA GLY A 126 0.83 16.31 -12.43
C GLY A 126 -0.67 16.11 -12.65
N ASP A 127 -1.29 17.00 -13.42
CA ASP A 127 -2.70 16.91 -13.79
C ASP A 127 -2.83 16.34 -15.20
N TYR A 128 -3.32 15.11 -15.29
CA TYR A 128 -3.64 14.42 -16.54
C TYR A 128 -5.14 14.16 -16.64
N SER A 129 -5.95 14.98 -15.95
CA SER A 129 -7.39 14.95 -16.07
C SER A 129 -7.83 15.42 -17.46
N LEU A 130 -8.91 14.84 -17.95
CA LEU A 130 -9.52 15.24 -19.21
C LEU A 130 -9.95 16.72 -19.14
N CYS A 131 -10.34 17.21 -17.96
CA CYS A 131 -10.64 18.63 -17.73
C CYS A 131 -9.43 19.53 -18.05
N SER A 132 -8.23 19.16 -17.60
CA SER A 132 -6.99 19.88 -17.90
C SER A 132 -6.68 19.88 -19.40
N VAL A 133 -6.82 18.73 -20.06
CA VAL A 133 -6.60 18.61 -21.52
C VAL A 133 -7.59 19.47 -22.30
N LEU A 134 -8.88 19.38 -21.98
CA LEU A 134 -9.94 20.16 -22.63
C LEU A 134 -9.83 21.68 -22.36
N THR A 135 -9.19 22.09 -21.27
CA THR A 135 -8.98 23.51 -20.96
C THR A 135 -7.73 24.07 -21.65
N ASN A 136 -6.70 23.24 -21.86
CA ASN A 136 -5.49 23.63 -22.59
C ASN A 136 -5.68 23.60 -24.12
N GLU A 137 -6.60 22.78 -24.63
CA GLU A 137 -7.07 22.82 -26.01
C GLU A 137 -8.22 23.82 -26.12
N GLY A 138 -7.90 25.11 -26.14
CA GLY A 138 -8.90 26.17 -26.25
C GLY A 138 -9.86 25.96 -27.42
N PHE A 139 -11.16 25.91 -27.09
CA PHE A 139 -12.25 26.19 -28.02
C PHE A 139 -12.62 27.68 -27.97
#